data_AF-I1NHC9-F1
#
_entry.id   AF-I1NHC9-F1
#
_cell.length_a   1.000
_cell.length_b   1.000
_cell.length_c   1.000
_cell.angle_alpha   90.00
_cell.angle_beta   90.00
_cell.angle_gamma   90.00
#
_symmetry.space_group_name_H-M   'P 1'
#
loop_
_entity.id
_entity.type
_entity.pdbx_description
1 polymer ?
#
loop_
_entity_poly.entity_id
_entity_poly.type
_entity_poly.pdbx_seq_one_letter_code
_entity_poly.pdbx_strand_id
1 'polypeptide(L)'
;MSRQRSRRAELPPAQENIEKLEKVVNDGNYYGAQQMYKSVSARYVSAQRYSEALDILHSGACIQLSHGQVTCGAELALLFVETLGKGKIPYDEEILERLKKIYKSFPRVSLPQNLWDVDDMQQLSENIGSAKTRVEGCSSFLKAAIKWSAEHGANNNGSPELHIMLAEYIFSESPEVDMAKVTYHFVRGNNPKKFASTLVSFLGKCYPGEDDLAIARAVLRYLSSGNLKDANILMEEIKKQTESAEVAFPKTELMQFITYLLQTLERDALPLFNMLRTNFKPSIEREPAFNEMLDDIAERFFGVQRRNPMGMFGDIFKLMGAE
;
A
#
# COMPACT_ATOMS: atom_id res chain seq x y z
N MET A 1 48.50 28.15 -15.81
CA MET A 1 48.01 26.88 -15.21
C MET A 1 46.57 26.65 -15.69
N SER A 2 46.36 26.36 -16.97
CA SER A 2 46.12 25.04 -17.58
C SER A 2 44.94 24.22 -17.00
N ARG A 3 43.88 24.13 -17.82
CA ARG A 3 42.69 23.24 -17.77
C ARG A 3 41.55 23.58 -16.80
N GLN A 4 40.87 24.70 -17.07
CA GLN A 4 39.50 24.93 -16.62
C GLN A 4 38.53 24.22 -17.60
N ARG A 5 38.06 23.02 -17.21
CA ARG A 5 36.85 22.30 -17.68
C ARG A 5 36.37 22.61 -19.10
N SER A 6 37.05 22.06 -20.09
CA SER A 6 36.55 21.95 -21.46
C SER A 6 35.26 21.10 -21.51
N ARG A 7 34.14 21.77 -21.82
CA ARG A 7 32.87 21.25 -22.37
C ARG A 7 32.01 20.35 -21.45
N ARG A 8 31.21 20.98 -20.57
CA ARG A 8 29.81 20.53 -20.41
C ARG A 8 29.12 20.90 -21.73
N ALA A 9 29.04 19.98 -22.68
CA ALA A 9 28.15 20.18 -23.83
C ALA A 9 26.75 20.49 -23.28
N GLU A 10 26.15 21.60 -23.70
CA GLU A 10 24.81 21.99 -23.28
C GLU A 10 23.87 20.80 -23.54
N LEU A 11 23.23 20.31 -22.48
CA LEU A 11 22.24 19.24 -22.62
C LEU A 11 21.04 19.83 -23.38
N PRO A 12 20.55 19.18 -24.44
CA PRO A 12 19.42 19.68 -25.22
C PRO A 12 18.17 19.84 -24.33
N PRO A 13 17.08 20.45 -24.83
CA PRO A 13 15.81 20.46 -24.13
C PRO A 13 15.34 19.02 -23.82
N ALA A 14 14.71 18.82 -22.66
CA ALA A 14 14.19 17.51 -22.25
C ALA A 14 13.26 16.92 -23.31
N GLN A 15 12.42 17.78 -23.89
CA GLN A 15 11.43 17.44 -24.93
C GLN A 15 12.06 16.77 -26.16
N GLU A 16 13.21 17.25 -26.64
CA GLU A 16 13.88 16.66 -27.81
C GLU A 16 14.37 15.23 -27.52
N ASN A 17 14.85 14.99 -26.29
CA ASN A 17 15.22 13.64 -25.88
C ASN A 17 13.98 12.76 -25.72
N ILE A 18 12.90 13.28 -25.13
CA ILE A 18 11.64 12.56 -24.93
C ILE A 18 11.12 12.06 -26.28
N GLU A 19 10.98 12.92 -27.29
CA GLU A 19 10.48 12.54 -28.61
C GLU A 19 11.32 11.45 -29.28
N LYS A 20 12.65 11.55 -29.17
CA LYS A 20 13.56 10.52 -29.69
C LYS A 20 13.38 9.19 -28.97
N LEU A 21 13.24 9.21 -27.64
CA LEU A 21 13.12 8.00 -26.82
C LEU A 21 11.77 7.33 -27.01
N GLU A 22 10.69 8.12 -27.09
CA GLU A 22 9.34 7.62 -27.38
C GLU A 22 9.29 6.93 -28.73
N LYS A 23 9.99 7.45 -29.73
CA LYS A 23 10.15 6.76 -31.03
C LYS A 23 10.80 5.38 -30.87
N VAL A 24 11.88 5.26 -30.11
CA VAL A 24 12.56 3.96 -29.89
C VAL A 24 11.64 2.95 -29.20
N VAL A 25 10.78 3.41 -28.27
CA VAL A 25 9.75 2.57 -27.64
C VAL A 25 8.73 2.11 -28.66
N ASN A 26 8.22 3.04 -29.48
CA ASN A 26 7.22 2.73 -30.51
C ASN A 26 7.77 1.84 -31.63
N ASP A 27 9.08 1.86 -31.88
CA ASP A 27 9.79 0.93 -32.78
C ASP A 27 9.96 -0.48 -32.16
N GLY A 28 9.47 -0.72 -30.93
CA GLY A 28 9.47 -2.02 -30.25
C GLY A 28 10.75 -2.35 -29.48
N ASN A 29 11.75 -1.46 -29.48
CA ASN A 29 12.99 -1.66 -28.73
C ASN A 29 12.86 -1.19 -27.28
N TYR A 30 12.01 -1.89 -26.51
CA TYR A 30 11.63 -1.52 -25.15
C TYR A 30 12.81 -1.49 -24.19
N TYR A 31 13.62 -2.55 -24.16
CA TYR A 31 14.79 -2.62 -23.29
C TYR A 31 15.85 -1.58 -23.66
N GLY A 32 16.13 -1.41 -24.96
CA GLY A 32 17.06 -0.38 -25.43
C GLY A 32 16.60 1.02 -25.05
N ALA A 33 15.32 1.33 -25.28
CA ALA A 33 14.73 2.60 -24.87
C ALA A 33 14.87 2.82 -23.36
N GLN A 34 14.58 1.80 -22.54
CA GLN A 34 14.71 1.88 -21.08
C GLN A 34 16.14 2.27 -20.65
N GLN A 35 17.16 1.62 -21.21
CA GLN A 35 18.56 1.95 -20.91
C GLN A 35 18.91 3.38 -21.36
N MET A 36 18.36 3.83 -22.50
CA MET A 36 18.53 5.21 -22.96
C MET A 36 17.85 6.22 -22.02
N TYR A 37 16.60 5.98 -21.58
CA TYR A 37 15.92 6.81 -20.58
C TYR A 37 16.75 6.94 -19.29
N LYS A 38 17.30 5.83 -18.76
CA LYS A 38 18.16 5.83 -17.57
C LYS A 38 19.44 6.65 -17.80
N SER A 39 20.13 6.43 -18.92
CA SER A 39 21.37 7.13 -19.24
C SER A 39 21.16 8.64 -19.43
N VAL A 40 20.11 9.03 -20.18
CA VAL A 40 19.78 10.43 -20.44
C VAL A 40 19.39 11.12 -19.14
N SER A 41 18.44 10.58 -18.37
CA SER A 41 18.02 11.17 -17.08
C SER A 41 19.18 11.31 -16.10
N ALA A 42 20.10 10.33 -16.00
CA ALA A 42 21.29 10.41 -15.15
C ALA A 42 22.21 11.59 -15.52
N ARG A 43 22.31 11.96 -16.81
CA ARG A 43 23.06 13.15 -17.25
C ARG A 43 22.41 14.45 -16.76
N TYR A 44 21.08 14.55 -16.80
CA TYR A 44 20.36 15.72 -16.27
C TYR A 44 20.47 15.81 -14.75
N VAL A 45 20.34 14.70 -14.03
CA VAL A 45 20.57 14.63 -12.57
C VAL A 45 21.99 15.08 -12.21
N SER A 46 23.01 14.61 -12.94
CA SER A 46 24.42 15.02 -12.74
C SER A 46 24.67 16.51 -13.04
N ALA A 47 23.80 17.12 -13.85
CA ALA A 47 23.78 18.54 -14.14
C ALA A 47 22.89 19.35 -13.17
N GLN A 48 22.31 18.71 -12.14
CA GLN A 48 21.34 19.28 -11.20
C GLN A 48 20.07 19.84 -11.86
N ARG A 49 19.74 19.35 -13.06
CA ARG A 49 18.54 19.68 -13.81
C ARG A 49 17.44 18.66 -13.49
N TYR A 50 16.96 18.68 -12.25
CA TYR A 50 16.04 17.65 -11.74
C TYR A 50 14.67 17.69 -12.41
N SER A 51 14.12 18.88 -12.70
CA SER A 51 12.83 19.01 -13.38
C SER A 51 12.82 18.28 -14.73
N GLU A 52 13.83 18.55 -15.56
CA GLU A 52 13.98 17.88 -16.85
C GLU A 52 14.23 16.37 -16.73
N ALA A 53 15.00 15.95 -15.72
CA ALA A 53 15.20 14.52 -15.47
C ALA A 53 13.87 13.82 -15.12
N LEU A 54 13.03 14.46 -14.30
CA LEU A 54 11.71 13.97 -13.94
C LEU A 54 10.79 13.89 -15.16
N ASP A 55 10.84 14.85 -16.08
CA ASP A 55 10.02 14.84 -17.30
C ASP A 55 10.39 13.66 -18.20
N ILE A 56 11.69 13.40 -18.38
CA ILE A 56 12.21 12.26 -19.12
C ILE A 56 11.77 10.95 -18.49
N LEU A 57 11.93 10.80 -17.16
CA LEU A 57 11.57 9.58 -16.44
C LEU A 57 10.06 9.33 -16.42
N HIS A 58 9.27 10.40 -16.28
CA HIS A 58 7.81 10.32 -16.28
C HIS A 58 7.29 9.88 -17.65
N SER A 59 7.78 10.47 -18.75
CA SER A 59 7.43 10.01 -20.12
C SER A 59 7.80 8.53 -20.29
N GLY A 60 9.04 8.16 -19.96
CA GLY A 60 9.52 6.78 -20.09
C GLY A 60 8.73 5.76 -19.28
N ALA A 61 8.39 6.07 -18.03
CA ALA A 61 7.56 5.21 -17.20
C ALA A 61 6.17 5.00 -17.81
N CYS A 62 5.47 6.10 -18.15
CA CYS A 62 4.12 6.03 -18.70
C CYS A 62 4.05 5.27 -20.03
N ILE A 63 4.98 5.52 -20.96
CA ILE A 63 4.96 4.88 -22.28
C ILE A 63 5.35 3.40 -22.21
N GLN A 64 6.32 3.02 -21.39
CA GLN A 64 6.69 1.62 -21.22
C GLN A 64 5.54 0.82 -20.59
N LEU A 65 4.91 1.37 -19.55
CA LEU A 65 3.76 0.75 -18.89
C LEU A 65 2.55 0.63 -19.83
N SER A 66 2.28 1.65 -20.65
CA SER A 66 1.16 1.58 -21.62
C SER A 66 1.37 0.55 -22.73
N HIS A 67 2.62 0.23 -23.07
CA HIS A 67 3.00 -0.88 -23.96
C HIS A 67 3.09 -2.24 -23.24
N GLY A 68 2.66 -2.34 -21.98
CA GLY A 68 2.68 -3.59 -21.21
C GLY A 68 4.08 -4.01 -20.72
N GLN A 69 5.09 -3.16 -20.89
CA GLN A 69 6.48 -3.43 -20.47
C GLN A 69 6.67 -3.08 -19.00
N VAL A 70 6.09 -3.92 -18.14
CA VAL A 70 5.92 -3.61 -16.72
C VAL A 70 7.25 -3.49 -15.98
N THR A 71 8.19 -4.39 -16.25
CA THR A 71 9.53 -4.35 -15.64
C THR A 71 10.27 -3.06 -16.02
N CYS A 72 10.25 -2.71 -17.30
CA CYS A 72 10.90 -1.51 -17.80
C CYS A 72 10.28 -0.23 -17.21
N GLY A 73 8.95 -0.15 -17.26
CA GLY A 73 8.19 0.99 -16.78
C GLY A 73 8.24 1.16 -15.27
N ALA A 74 8.16 0.08 -14.50
CA ALA A 74 8.26 0.12 -13.04
C ALA A 74 9.65 0.57 -12.55
N GLU A 75 10.72 0.15 -13.23
CA GLU A 75 12.07 0.60 -12.89
C GLU A 75 12.25 2.12 -13.17
N LEU A 76 11.71 2.63 -14.29
CA LEU A 76 11.72 4.06 -14.57
C LEU A 76 10.84 4.86 -13.59
N ALA A 77 9.70 4.30 -13.19
CA ALA A 77 8.83 4.88 -12.16
C ALA A 77 9.52 4.94 -10.79
N LEU A 78 10.28 3.91 -10.42
CA LEU A 78 11.06 3.92 -9.18
C LEU A 78 12.17 4.98 -9.25
N LEU A 79 12.89 5.05 -10.38
CA LEU A 79 13.92 6.06 -10.60
C LEU A 79 13.36 7.50 -10.61
N PHE A 80 12.12 7.69 -11.08
CA PHE A 80 11.39 8.96 -10.94
C PHE A 80 11.28 9.36 -9.46
N VAL A 81 10.83 8.46 -8.59
CA VAL A 81 10.71 8.72 -7.15
C VAL A 81 12.07 8.97 -6.49
N GLU A 82 13.09 8.17 -6.83
CA GLU A 82 14.45 8.40 -6.34
C GLU A 82 14.98 9.78 -6.75
N THR A 83 14.63 10.24 -7.96
CA THR A 83 15.02 11.55 -8.48
C THR A 83 14.31 12.68 -7.72
N LEU A 84 13.04 12.49 -7.31
CA LEU A 84 12.35 13.43 -6.42
C LEU A 84 13.11 13.61 -5.10
N GLY A 85 13.52 12.50 -4.47
CA GLY A 85 14.30 12.53 -3.23
C GLY A 85 15.67 13.17 -3.40
N LYS A 86 16.42 12.82 -4.46
CA LYS A 86 17.73 13.44 -4.77
C LYS A 86 17.62 14.93 -5.04
N GLY A 87 16.56 15.34 -5.73
CA GLY A 87 16.26 16.75 -6.00
C GLY A 87 15.67 17.52 -4.82
N LYS A 88 15.36 16.83 -3.70
CA LYS A 88 14.62 17.37 -2.56
C LYS A 88 13.32 18.07 -2.99
N ILE A 89 12.63 17.50 -3.97
CA ILE A 89 11.39 18.05 -4.50
C ILE A 89 10.30 17.87 -3.43
N PRO A 90 9.61 18.95 -3.03
CA PRO A 90 8.56 18.85 -2.02
C PRO A 90 7.36 18.06 -2.54
N TYR A 91 6.60 17.50 -1.61
CA TYR A 91 5.30 16.93 -1.91
C TYR A 91 4.28 18.05 -2.18
N ASP A 92 3.73 18.07 -3.38
CA ASP A 92 2.65 18.98 -3.79
C ASP A 92 1.65 18.27 -4.75
N GLU A 93 0.57 18.98 -5.11
CA GLU A 93 -0.46 18.44 -6.01
C GLU A 93 0.05 18.17 -7.44
N GLU A 94 1.06 18.91 -7.91
CA GLU A 94 1.61 18.70 -9.26
C GLU A 94 2.38 17.38 -9.32
N ILE A 95 3.28 17.13 -8.36
CA ILE A 95 4.01 15.87 -8.26
C ILE A 95 3.06 14.71 -7.97
N LEU A 96 2.05 14.90 -7.12
CA LEU A 96 1.03 13.89 -6.88
C LEU A 96 0.29 13.52 -8.17
N GLU A 97 -0.06 14.48 -9.03
CA GLU A 97 -0.71 14.18 -10.32
C GLU A 97 0.21 13.42 -11.28
N ARG A 98 1.51 13.71 -11.28
CA ARG A 98 2.51 12.92 -12.03
C ARG A 98 2.59 11.48 -11.52
N LEU A 99 2.61 11.27 -10.21
CA LEU A 99 2.57 9.93 -9.62
C LEU A 99 1.27 9.19 -9.95
N LYS A 100 0.11 9.90 -9.91
CA LYS A 100 -1.20 9.36 -10.33
C LYS A 100 -1.21 8.95 -11.79
N LYS A 101 -0.56 9.71 -12.69
CA LYS A 101 -0.44 9.37 -14.11
C LYS A 101 0.36 8.08 -14.31
N ILE A 102 1.54 7.97 -13.69
CA ILE A 102 2.34 6.74 -13.73
C ILE A 102 1.54 5.55 -13.18
N TYR A 103 0.86 5.73 -12.04
CA TYR A 103 -0.02 4.72 -11.45
C TYR A 103 -1.12 4.25 -12.42
N LYS A 104 -1.79 5.19 -13.10
CA LYS A 104 -2.83 4.89 -14.10
C LYS A 104 -2.29 4.15 -15.33
N SER A 105 -1.00 4.31 -15.64
CA SER A 105 -0.36 3.59 -16.75
C SER A 105 -0.04 2.13 -16.43
N PHE A 106 0.05 1.72 -15.15
CA PHE A 106 0.26 0.32 -14.80
C PHE A 106 -0.88 -0.55 -15.36
N PRO A 107 -0.57 -1.63 -16.10
CA PRO A 107 -1.59 -2.48 -16.69
C PRO A 107 -2.50 -3.10 -15.63
N ARG A 108 -3.78 -3.22 -15.98
CA ARG A 108 -4.81 -3.89 -15.18
C ARG A 108 -5.36 -5.05 -15.99
N VAL A 109 -5.05 -6.28 -15.58
CA VAL A 109 -5.40 -7.48 -16.33
C VAL A 109 -6.01 -8.47 -15.35
N SER A 110 -7.34 -8.64 -15.45
CA SER A 110 -8.11 -9.58 -14.65
C SER A 110 -7.61 -11.01 -14.87
N LEU A 111 -7.33 -11.73 -13.78
CA LEU A 111 -7.14 -13.18 -13.84
C LEU A 111 -8.50 -13.90 -13.84
N PRO A 112 -8.59 -15.09 -14.46
CA PRO A 112 -9.77 -15.93 -14.33
C PRO A 112 -10.07 -16.21 -12.86
N GLN A 113 -11.32 -16.02 -12.45
CA GLN A 113 -11.74 -16.26 -11.05
C GLN A 113 -11.75 -17.75 -10.68
N ASN A 114 -12.00 -18.62 -11.67
CA ASN A 114 -12.03 -20.06 -11.51
C ASN A 114 -10.81 -20.68 -12.19
N LEU A 115 -9.79 -21.02 -11.41
CA LEU A 115 -8.54 -21.63 -11.89
C LEU A 115 -8.74 -23.06 -12.42
N TRP A 116 -9.88 -23.69 -12.15
CA TRP A 116 -10.16 -25.09 -12.49
C TRP A 116 -10.68 -25.30 -13.90
N ASP A 117 -11.08 -24.22 -14.59
CA ASP A 117 -11.61 -24.27 -15.97
C ASP A 117 -10.51 -24.03 -17.02
N VAL A 118 -9.24 -23.98 -16.61
CA VAL A 118 -8.15 -23.66 -17.52
C VAL A 118 -7.49 -24.95 -18.03
N ASP A 119 -7.81 -25.32 -19.28
CA ASP A 119 -7.21 -26.47 -19.98
C ASP A 119 -5.69 -26.34 -20.13
N ASP A 120 -5.17 -25.10 -20.18
CA ASP A 120 -3.76 -24.79 -20.35
C ASP A 120 -3.12 -24.29 -19.04
N MET A 121 -2.65 -25.23 -18.24
CA MET A 121 -1.93 -24.96 -16.99
C MET A 121 -0.66 -24.12 -17.21
N GLN A 122 -0.03 -24.20 -18.39
CA GLN A 122 1.17 -23.43 -18.70
C GLN A 122 0.80 -21.95 -18.87
N GLN A 123 -0.22 -21.65 -19.68
CA GLN A 123 -0.71 -20.29 -19.85
C GLN A 123 -1.18 -19.69 -18.52
N LEU A 124 -1.82 -20.50 -17.65
CA LEU A 124 -2.22 -20.04 -16.32
C LEU A 124 -1.02 -19.65 -15.46
N SER A 125 0.01 -20.49 -15.42
CA SER A 125 1.25 -20.21 -14.67
C SER A 125 1.92 -18.93 -15.17
N GLU A 126 1.99 -18.71 -16.49
CA GLU A 126 2.54 -17.50 -17.11
C GLU A 126 1.70 -16.25 -16.76
N ASN A 127 0.38 -16.37 -16.77
CA ASN A 127 -0.54 -15.30 -16.38
C ASN A 127 -0.37 -14.90 -14.91
N ILE A 128 -0.28 -15.89 -14.02
CA ILE A 128 -0.02 -15.68 -12.59
C ILE A 128 1.35 -15.01 -12.39
N GLY A 129 2.39 -15.49 -13.07
CA GLY A 129 3.74 -14.89 -13.02
C GLY A 129 3.75 -13.43 -13.49
N SER A 130 3.03 -13.14 -14.58
CA SER A 130 2.85 -11.79 -15.10
C SER A 130 2.10 -10.90 -14.11
N ALA A 131 1.02 -11.39 -13.49
CA ALA A 131 0.27 -10.66 -12.48
C ALA A 131 1.13 -10.35 -11.23
N LYS A 132 1.91 -11.32 -10.73
CA LYS A 132 2.87 -11.10 -9.64
C LYS A 132 3.88 -10.01 -9.98
N THR A 133 4.45 -10.05 -11.18
CA THR A 133 5.38 -9.03 -11.68
C THR A 133 4.76 -7.64 -11.70
N ARG A 134 3.50 -7.52 -12.13
CA ARG A 134 2.76 -6.24 -12.12
C ARG A 134 2.56 -5.68 -10.72
N VAL A 135 2.05 -6.52 -9.83
CA VAL A 135 1.78 -6.15 -8.44
C VAL A 135 3.06 -5.75 -7.72
N GLU A 136 4.16 -6.48 -7.92
CA GLU A 136 5.45 -6.17 -7.34
C GLU A 136 6.01 -4.83 -7.86
N GLY A 137 5.98 -4.60 -9.17
CA GLY A 137 6.44 -3.36 -9.79
C GLY A 137 5.66 -2.14 -9.30
N CYS A 138 4.33 -2.20 -9.32
CA CYS A 138 3.46 -1.12 -8.83
C CYS A 138 3.63 -0.91 -7.33
N SER A 139 3.68 -1.99 -6.54
CA SER A 139 3.88 -1.92 -5.09
C SER A 139 5.20 -1.27 -4.72
N SER A 140 6.29 -1.61 -5.42
CA SER A 140 7.61 -1.05 -5.16
C SER A 140 7.65 0.45 -5.47
N PHE A 141 7.09 0.85 -6.61
CA PHE A 141 6.92 2.26 -6.98
C PHE A 141 6.12 3.04 -5.94
N LEU A 142 4.92 2.58 -5.59
CA LEU A 142 4.04 3.29 -4.66
C LEU A 142 4.59 3.30 -3.22
N LYS A 143 5.25 2.23 -2.75
CA LYS A 143 5.94 2.22 -1.45
C LYS A 143 7.07 3.24 -1.40
N ALA A 144 7.86 3.35 -2.47
CA ALA A 144 8.88 4.38 -2.58
C ALA A 144 8.27 5.78 -2.56
N ALA A 145 7.17 5.99 -3.30
CA ALA A 145 6.47 7.28 -3.35
C ALA A 145 5.87 7.66 -2.00
N ILE A 146 5.26 6.70 -1.28
CA ILE A 146 4.75 6.90 0.09
C ILE A 146 5.90 7.33 1.01
N LYS A 147 7.03 6.62 1.00
CA LYS A 147 8.20 6.97 1.81
C LYS A 147 8.72 8.36 1.48
N TRP A 148 8.90 8.67 0.19
CA TRP A 148 9.33 10.00 -0.25
C TRP A 148 8.36 11.08 0.24
N SER A 149 7.05 10.88 0.09
CA SER A 149 6.04 11.86 0.50
C SER A 149 6.08 12.13 2.01
N ALA A 150 6.34 11.11 2.83
CA ALA A 150 6.49 11.25 4.28
C ALA A 150 7.72 12.10 4.66
N GLU A 151 8.81 11.97 3.89
CA GLU A 151 10.06 12.70 4.12
C GLU A 151 10.05 14.13 3.55
N HIS A 152 9.16 14.44 2.60
CA HIS A 152 9.23 15.68 1.78
C HIS A 152 7.96 16.56 1.82
N GLY A 153 7.05 16.38 2.78
CA GLY A 153 6.01 17.38 3.06
C GLY A 153 4.56 16.89 3.11
N ALA A 154 4.31 15.58 2.99
CA ALA A 154 3.01 15.01 3.38
C ALA A 154 2.95 14.82 4.92
N ASN A 155 2.09 13.91 5.39
CA ASN A 155 2.09 13.50 6.80
C ASN A 155 3.24 12.50 7.09
N ASN A 156 3.54 12.27 8.37
CA ASN A 156 4.62 11.34 8.80
C ASN A 156 4.46 9.88 8.31
N ASN A 157 3.27 9.48 7.86
CA ASN A 157 2.97 8.17 7.30
C ASN A 157 2.95 8.16 5.76
N GLY A 158 3.11 9.31 5.11
CA GLY A 158 3.00 9.50 3.67
C GLY A 158 1.59 9.86 3.20
N SER A 159 1.46 10.22 1.92
CA SER A 159 0.19 10.65 1.31
C SER A 159 -0.93 9.59 1.48
N PRO A 160 -2.08 9.97 2.05
CA PRO A 160 -3.25 9.09 2.12
C PRO A 160 -3.71 8.62 0.73
N GLU A 161 -3.62 9.47 -0.28
CA GLU A 161 -3.99 9.14 -1.66
C GLU A 161 -3.11 8.02 -2.23
N LEU A 162 -1.79 8.10 -2.02
CA LEU A 162 -0.86 7.05 -2.45
C LEU A 162 -1.12 5.73 -1.72
N HIS A 163 -1.47 5.80 -0.44
CA HIS A 163 -1.92 4.65 0.33
C HIS A 163 -3.18 4.00 -0.27
N ILE A 164 -4.20 4.79 -0.61
CA ILE A 164 -5.42 4.27 -1.27
C ILE A 164 -5.08 3.62 -2.62
N MET A 165 -4.27 4.27 -3.46
CA MET A 165 -3.87 3.73 -4.77
C MET A 165 -3.20 2.36 -4.63
N LEU A 166 -2.28 2.22 -3.66
CA LEU A 166 -1.59 0.96 -3.42
C LEU A 166 -2.55 -0.13 -2.92
N ALA A 167 -3.45 0.23 -2.00
CA ALA A 167 -4.43 -0.72 -1.48
C ALA A 167 -5.37 -1.24 -2.59
N GLU A 168 -5.89 -0.34 -3.43
CA GLU A 168 -6.75 -0.68 -4.56
C GLU A 168 -6.03 -1.56 -5.58
N TYR A 169 -4.77 -1.26 -5.90
CA TYR A 169 -4.00 -2.05 -6.87
C TYR A 169 -3.70 -3.45 -6.34
N ILE A 170 -3.26 -3.58 -5.08
CA ILE A 170 -3.04 -4.90 -4.47
C ILE A 170 -4.35 -5.69 -4.47
N PHE A 171 -5.46 -5.08 -4.10
CA PHE A 171 -6.76 -5.76 -4.05
C PHE A 171 -7.23 -6.23 -5.43
N SER A 172 -7.07 -5.41 -6.46
CA SER A 172 -7.62 -5.69 -7.80
C SER A 172 -6.72 -6.57 -8.66
N GLU A 173 -5.39 -6.49 -8.51
CA GLU A 173 -4.44 -7.11 -9.44
C GLU A 173 -3.66 -8.30 -8.85
N SER A 174 -3.77 -8.56 -7.54
CA SER A 174 -3.08 -9.70 -6.94
C SER A 174 -3.75 -11.02 -7.31
N PRO A 175 -2.98 -12.05 -7.76
CA PRO A 175 -3.52 -13.39 -7.95
C PRO A 175 -4.04 -14.00 -6.64
N GLU A 176 -3.36 -13.68 -5.53
CA GLU A 176 -3.75 -14.07 -4.17
C GLU A 176 -3.73 -12.81 -3.32
N VAL A 177 -4.92 -12.32 -2.95
CA VAL A 177 -5.05 -11.05 -2.24
C VAL A 177 -4.68 -11.22 -0.76
N ASP A 178 -3.59 -10.58 -0.35
CA ASP A 178 -3.24 -10.42 1.06
C ASP A 178 -4.04 -9.26 1.66
N MET A 179 -5.21 -9.58 2.24
CA MET A 179 -6.09 -8.58 2.84
C MET A 179 -5.48 -7.86 4.03
N ALA A 180 -4.47 -8.42 4.71
CA ALA A 180 -3.78 -7.73 5.79
C ALA A 180 -2.96 -6.54 5.25
N LYS A 181 -2.30 -6.70 4.10
CA LYS A 181 -1.61 -5.60 3.40
C LYS A 181 -2.57 -4.55 2.84
N VAL A 182 -3.66 -4.99 2.21
CA VAL A 182 -4.72 -4.09 1.70
C VAL A 182 -5.26 -3.22 2.85
N THR A 183 -5.60 -3.84 3.97
CA THR A 183 -6.09 -3.18 5.18
C THR A 183 -5.07 -2.18 5.76
N TYR A 184 -3.79 -2.57 5.83
CA TYR A 184 -2.72 -1.67 6.30
C TYR A 184 -2.67 -0.34 5.54
N HIS A 185 -2.84 -0.39 4.21
CA HIS A 185 -2.80 0.79 3.37
C HIS A 185 -4.12 1.58 3.40
N PHE A 186 -5.29 0.92 3.35
CA PHE A 186 -6.57 1.62 3.43
C PHE A 186 -6.75 2.43 4.73
N VAL A 187 -6.35 1.87 5.87
CA VAL A 187 -6.43 2.58 7.18
C VAL A 187 -5.62 3.87 7.15
N ARG A 188 -4.43 3.89 6.51
CA ARG A 188 -3.61 5.10 6.32
C ARG A 188 -4.11 6.02 5.22
N GLY A 189 -4.90 5.49 4.29
CA GLY A 189 -5.55 6.25 3.24
C GLY A 189 -6.73 7.10 3.73
N ASN A 190 -7.14 6.93 4.98
CA ASN A 190 -8.13 7.77 5.67
C ASN A 190 -9.47 7.94 4.92
N ASN A 191 -9.93 6.89 4.24
CA ASN A 191 -11.19 6.87 3.50
C ASN A 191 -12.01 5.63 3.86
N PRO A 192 -12.68 5.62 5.03
CA PRO A 192 -13.42 4.45 5.52
C PRO A 192 -14.53 4.01 4.57
N LYS A 193 -15.15 4.94 3.84
CA LYS A 193 -16.21 4.61 2.86
C LYS A 193 -15.68 3.78 1.70
N LYS A 194 -14.56 4.18 1.10
CA LYS A 194 -13.93 3.42 0.02
C LYS A 194 -13.37 2.08 0.52
N PHE A 195 -12.86 2.07 1.75
CA PHE A 195 -12.39 0.84 2.35
C PHE A 195 -13.55 -0.16 2.58
N ALA A 196 -14.70 0.32 3.06
CA ALA A 196 -15.92 -0.49 3.17
C ALA A 196 -16.31 -1.13 1.82
N SER A 197 -16.28 -0.38 0.72
CA SER A 197 -16.57 -0.92 -0.62
C SER A 197 -15.61 -2.04 -1.04
N THR A 198 -14.33 -1.89 -0.70
CA THR A 198 -13.32 -2.92 -0.98
C THR A 198 -13.58 -4.17 -0.13
N LEU A 199 -13.86 -4.00 1.16
CA LEU A 199 -14.21 -5.11 2.05
C LEU A 199 -15.46 -5.83 1.55
N VAL A 200 -16.56 -5.13 1.25
CA VAL A 200 -17.79 -5.78 0.73
C VAL A 200 -17.53 -6.55 -0.56
N SER A 201 -16.68 -6.03 -1.46
CA SER A 201 -16.26 -6.77 -2.65
C SER A 201 -15.45 -8.03 -2.33
N PHE A 202 -14.61 -7.99 -1.29
CA PHE A 202 -13.89 -9.15 -0.79
C PHE A 202 -14.82 -10.19 -0.16
N LEU A 203 -15.77 -9.75 0.69
CA LEU A 203 -16.73 -10.61 1.37
C LEU A 203 -17.54 -11.48 0.39
N GLY A 204 -17.91 -10.92 -0.76
CA GLY A 204 -18.65 -11.66 -1.80
C GLY A 204 -17.85 -12.74 -2.53
N LYS A 205 -16.53 -12.85 -2.28
CA LYS A 205 -15.61 -13.75 -3.02
C LYS A 205 -14.70 -14.58 -2.12
N CYS A 206 -14.59 -14.25 -0.83
CA CYS A 206 -13.66 -14.92 0.08
C CYS A 206 -14.19 -16.28 0.54
N TYR A 207 -13.29 -17.12 1.06
CA TYR A 207 -13.68 -18.35 1.71
C TYR A 207 -14.44 -18.07 3.02
N PRO A 208 -15.37 -18.95 3.43
CA PRO A 208 -16.05 -18.83 4.72
C PRO A 208 -15.04 -18.74 5.87
N GLY A 209 -15.24 -17.78 6.79
CA GLY A 209 -14.35 -17.55 7.93
C GLY A 209 -13.21 -16.54 7.68
N GLU A 210 -12.99 -16.11 6.44
CA GLU A 210 -12.11 -14.96 6.13
C GLU A 210 -12.86 -13.62 6.18
N ASP A 211 -14.18 -13.67 6.05
CA ASP A 211 -15.10 -12.54 6.05
C ASP A 211 -15.04 -11.74 7.36
N ASP A 212 -15.28 -12.42 8.49
CA ASP A 212 -15.27 -11.78 9.80
C ASP A 212 -13.86 -11.34 10.23
N LEU A 213 -12.82 -12.10 9.90
CA LEU A 213 -11.42 -11.73 10.13
C LEU A 213 -11.04 -10.46 9.37
N ALA A 214 -11.48 -10.30 8.11
CA ALA A 214 -11.21 -9.10 7.32
C ALA A 214 -11.83 -7.85 7.95
N ILE A 215 -13.10 -7.93 8.37
CA ILE A 215 -13.78 -6.81 9.03
C ILE A 215 -13.15 -6.51 10.39
N ALA A 216 -12.93 -7.53 11.23
CA ALA A 216 -12.33 -7.37 12.55
C ALA A 216 -10.95 -6.71 12.45
N ARG A 217 -10.10 -7.15 11.53
CA ARG A 217 -8.77 -6.55 11.29
C ARG A 217 -8.88 -5.09 10.89
N ALA A 218 -9.83 -4.73 10.03
CA ALA A 218 -10.03 -3.36 9.59
C ALA A 218 -10.45 -2.44 10.76
N VAL A 219 -11.44 -2.86 11.54
CA VAL A 219 -11.91 -2.11 12.71
C VAL A 219 -10.80 -1.99 13.76
N LEU A 220 -10.18 -3.11 14.14
CA LEU A 220 -9.12 -3.12 15.15
C LEU A 220 -7.92 -2.27 14.75
N ARG A 221 -7.57 -2.16 13.47
CA ARG A 221 -6.48 -1.28 13.03
C ARG A 221 -6.82 0.20 13.16
N TYR A 222 -8.05 0.63 12.90
CA TYR A 222 -8.47 2.02 13.17
C TYR A 222 -8.46 2.31 14.67
N LEU A 223 -8.95 1.37 15.48
CA LEU A 223 -8.93 1.52 16.94
C LEU A 223 -7.50 1.54 17.49
N SER A 224 -6.61 0.70 16.96
CA SER A 224 -5.18 0.68 17.36
C SER A 224 -4.43 1.97 17.02
N SER A 225 -5.00 2.87 16.22
CA SER A 225 -4.46 4.22 15.97
C SER A 225 -5.20 5.32 16.74
N GLY A 226 -6.15 4.95 17.60
CA GLY A 226 -6.98 5.89 18.38
C GLY A 226 -8.16 6.47 17.59
N ASN A 227 -8.44 5.95 16.39
CA ASN A 227 -9.45 6.51 15.48
C ASN A 227 -10.80 5.77 15.61
N LEU A 228 -11.50 6.01 16.72
CA LEU A 228 -12.83 5.45 16.97
C LEU A 228 -13.87 5.95 15.94
N LYS A 229 -13.76 7.21 15.52
CA LYS A 229 -14.68 7.82 14.56
C LYS A 229 -14.72 7.04 13.25
N ASP A 230 -13.56 6.82 12.63
CA ASP A 230 -13.52 6.15 11.33
C ASP A 230 -13.75 4.64 11.45
N ALA A 231 -13.45 4.03 12.61
CA ALA A 231 -13.82 2.65 12.90
C ALA A 231 -15.36 2.47 12.89
N ASN A 232 -16.10 3.40 13.51
CA ASN A 232 -17.56 3.40 13.49
C ASN A 232 -18.12 3.66 12.08
N ILE A 233 -17.62 4.68 11.38
CA ILE A 233 -18.03 4.97 9.99
C ILE A 233 -17.79 3.75 9.08
N LEU A 234 -16.64 3.08 9.22
CA LEU A 234 -16.33 1.87 8.46
C LEU A 234 -17.38 0.79 8.73
N MET A 235 -17.69 0.51 9.99
CA MET A 235 -18.66 -0.54 10.36
C MET A 235 -20.08 -0.23 9.86
N GLU A 236 -20.52 1.02 9.95
CA GLU A 236 -21.81 1.48 9.42
C GLU A 236 -21.88 1.31 7.90
N GLU A 237 -20.85 1.75 7.19
CA GLU A 237 -20.82 1.69 5.74
C GLU A 237 -20.71 0.25 5.22
N ILE A 238 -19.98 -0.65 5.91
CA ILE A 238 -19.96 -2.07 5.57
C ILE A 238 -21.37 -2.65 5.65
N LYS A 239 -22.09 -2.44 6.76
CA LYS A 239 -23.47 -2.95 6.94
C LYS A 239 -24.40 -2.47 5.83
N LYS A 240 -24.39 -1.15 5.58
CA LYS A 240 -25.19 -0.52 4.53
C LYS A 240 -24.86 -1.06 3.13
N GLN A 241 -23.59 -1.23 2.81
CA GLN A 241 -23.16 -1.72 1.50
C GLN A 241 -23.39 -3.22 1.33
N THR A 242 -23.28 -4.04 2.38
CA THR A 242 -23.64 -5.47 2.32
C THR A 242 -25.13 -5.66 2.01
N GLU A 243 -26.00 -4.85 2.62
CA GLU A 243 -27.44 -4.86 2.31
C GLU A 243 -27.71 -4.46 0.86
N SER A 244 -27.05 -3.39 0.38
CA SER A 244 -27.23 -2.88 -0.98
C SER A 244 -26.69 -3.82 -2.06
N ALA A 245 -25.66 -4.60 -1.76
CA ALA A 245 -24.98 -5.49 -2.69
C ALA A 245 -25.46 -6.96 -2.61
N GLU A 246 -26.46 -7.25 -1.77
CA GLU A 246 -26.95 -8.61 -1.50
C GLU A 246 -25.84 -9.58 -1.02
N VAL A 247 -24.81 -9.05 -0.36
CA VAL A 247 -23.72 -9.84 0.24
C VAL A 247 -24.06 -10.12 1.69
N ALA A 248 -23.94 -11.38 2.12
CA ALA A 248 -24.22 -11.75 3.51
C ALA A 248 -23.22 -11.11 4.47
N PHE A 249 -23.72 -10.36 5.47
CA PHE A 249 -22.90 -9.87 6.57
C PHE A 249 -22.62 -11.01 7.57
N PRO A 250 -21.36 -11.25 7.98
CA PRO A 250 -21.02 -12.35 8.89
C PRO A 250 -21.69 -12.18 10.26
N LYS A 251 -22.31 -13.25 10.75
CA LYS A 251 -22.97 -13.31 12.07
C LYS A 251 -22.22 -14.28 12.99
N THR A 252 -21.00 -13.91 13.36
CA THR A 252 -20.11 -14.73 14.20
C THR A 252 -19.87 -14.09 15.57
N GLU A 253 -19.37 -14.87 16.52
CA GLU A 253 -18.92 -14.39 17.83
C GLU A 253 -17.85 -13.27 17.71
N LEU A 254 -17.01 -13.32 16.68
CA LEU A 254 -16.03 -12.26 16.40
C LEU A 254 -16.70 -10.95 15.99
N MET A 255 -17.76 -11.01 15.17
CA MET A 255 -18.51 -9.81 14.80
C MET A 255 -19.30 -9.22 15.97
N GLN A 256 -19.78 -10.08 16.88
CA GLN A 256 -20.40 -9.65 18.13
C GLN A 256 -19.40 -8.97 19.04
N PHE A 257 -18.19 -9.54 19.19
CA PHE A 257 -17.07 -8.91 19.90
C PHE A 257 -16.77 -7.51 19.35
N ILE A 258 -16.62 -7.36 18.02
CA ILE A 258 -16.33 -6.07 17.40
C ILE A 258 -17.44 -5.05 17.68
N THR A 259 -18.71 -5.47 17.61
CA THR A 259 -19.85 -4.59 17.91
C THR A 259 -19.83 -4.12 19.36
N TYR A 260 -19.60 -5.02 20.31
CA TYR A 260 -19.50 -4.65 21.72
C TYR A 260 -18.26 -3.84 22.04
N LEU A 261 -17.14 -4.10 21.36
CA LEU A 261 -15.90 -3.34 21.52
C LEU A 261 -16.11 -1.88 21.12
N LEU A 262 -16.71 -1.62 19.94
CA LEU A 262 -17.02 -0.25 19.49
C LEU A 262 -17.89 0.50 20.51
N GLN A 263 -18.98 -0.13 20.97
CA GLN A 263 -19.86 0.44 22.01
C GLN A 263 -19.16 0.65 23.35
N THR A 264 -18.22 -0.24 23.69
CA THR A 264 -17.42 -0.13 24.92
C THR A 264 -16.49 1.06 24.86
N LEU A 265 -15.87 1.32 23.71
CA LEU A 265 -14.91 2.44 23.52
C LEU A 265 -15.58 3.80 23.42
N GLU A 266 -16.90 3.87 23.17
CA GLU A 266 -17.69 5.10 23.34
C GLU A 266 -17.80 5.53 24.81
N ARG A 267 -17.42 4.65 25.73
CA ARG A 267 -17.48 4.86 27.19
C ARG A 267 -16.08 4.64 27.76
N ASP A 268 -15.71 5.35 28.82
CA ASP A 268 -14.50 5.01 29.57
C ASP A 268 -14.79 3.79 30.47
N ALA A 269 -14.77 2.59 29.86
CA ALA A 269 -15.26 1.35 30.46
C ALA A 269 -14.21 0.22 30.40
N LEU A 270 -13.01 0.46 30.95
CA LEU A 270 -11.93 -0.53 31.03
C LEU A 270 -12.36 -1.91 31.60
N PRO A 271 -13.19 -2.01 32.66
CA PRO A 271 -13.66 -3.30 33.15
C PRO A 271 -14.45 -4.10 32.10
N LEU A 272 -15.27 -3.43 31.29
CA LEU A 272 -16.04 -4.06 30.22
C LEU A 272 -15.11 -4.50 29.08
N PHE A 273 -14.12 -3.68 28.72
CA PHE A 273 -13.10 -4.05 27.74
C PHE A 273 -12.36 -5.35 28.12
N ASN A 274 -11.94 -5.48 29.39
CA ASN A 274 -11.28 -6.68 29.89
C ASN A 274 -12.20 -7.91 29.90
N MET A 275 -13.48 -7.70 30.23
CA MET A 275 -14.50 -8.75 30.14
C MET A 275 -14.69 -9.24 28.70
N LEU A 276 -14.73 -8.34 27.72
CA LEU A 276 -14.83 -8.69 26.30
C LEU A 276 -13.61 -9.51 25.85
N ARG A 277 -12.39 -9.09 26.19
CA ARG A 277 -11.16 -9.85 25.86
C ARG A 277 -11.20 -11.28 26.40
N THR A 278 -11.72 -11.45 27.62
CA THR A 278 -11.79 -12.76 28.29
C THR A 278 -12.86 -13.64 27.65
N ASN A 279 -14.07 -13.11 27.47
CA ASN A 279 -15.22 -13.88 27.00
C ASN A 279 -15.12 -14.25 25.51
N PHE A 280 -14.53 -13.39 24.69
CA PHE A 280 -14.37 -13.62 23.25
C PHE A 280 -12.97 -14.15 22.87
N LYS A 281 -12.19 -14.60 23.85
CA LYS A 281 -10.82 -15.10 23.65
C LYS A 281 -10.69 -16.10 22.49
N PRO A 282 -11.53 -17.16 22.36
CA PRO A 282 -11.42 -18.12 21.27
C PRO A 282 -11.59 -17.49 19.88
N SER A 283 -12.43 -16.46 19.76
CA SER A 283 -12.67 -15.73 18.51
C SER A 283 -11.53 -14.79 18.16
N ILE A 284 -10.93 -14.15 19.17
CA ILE A 284 -9.79 -13.25 19.03
C ILE A 284 -8.53 -14.03 18.61
N GLU A 285 -8.27 -15.17 19.25
CA GLU A 285 -7.05 -15.97 19.03
C GLU A 285 -6.97 -16.66 17.66
N ARG A 286 -8.04 -16.61 16.85
CA ARG A 286 -8.01 -17.00 15.43
C ARG A 286 -6.97 -16.20 14.63
N GLU A 287 -6.70 -14.95 15.03
CA GLU A 287 -5.66 -14.09 14.46
C GLU A 287 -4.81 -13.53 15.60
N PRO A 288 -3.63 -14.11 15.87
CA PRO A 288 -2.77 -13.71 16.98
C PRO A 288 -2.47 -12.20 17.03
N ALA A 289 -2.37 -11.54 15.86
CA ALA A 289 -2.13 -10.10 15.76
C ALA A 289 -3.24 -9.24 16.40
N PHE A 290 -4.45 -9.78 16.60
CA PHE A 290 -5.53 -9.06 17.28
C PHE A 290 -5.22 -8.78 18.74
N ASN A 291 -4.47 -9.65 19.43
CA ASN A 291 -4.08 -9.39 20.82
C ASN A 291 -3.16 -8.17 20.93
N GLU A 292 -2.21 -8.02 20.02
CA GLU A 292 -1.32 -6.86 19.97
C GLU A 292 -2.10 -5.57 19.69
N MET A 293 -3.03 -5.62 18.74
CA MET A 293 -3.94 -4.51 18.44
C MET A 293 -4.81 -4.14 19.65
N LEU A 294 -5.31 -5.12 20.39
CA LEU A 294 -6.09 -4.87 21.61
C LEU A 294 -5.23 -4.25 22.72
N ASP A 295 -3.96 -4.58 22.80
CA ASP A 295 -3.03 -3.92 23.72
C ASP A 295 -2.76 -2.46 23.29
N ASP A 296 -2.64 -2.17 21.99
CA ASP A 296 -2.57 -0.78 21.48
C ASP A 296 -3.85 0.01 21.81
N ILE A 297 -5.02 -0.62 21.66
CA ILE A 297 -6.32 -0.02 21.99
C ILE A 297 -6.39 0.27 23.48
N ALA A 298 -5.95 -0.67 24.34
CA ALA A 298 -5.96 -0.48 25.78
C ALA A 298 -5.06 0.69 26.22
N GLU A 299 -3.88 0.82 25.61
CA GLU A 299 -2.99 1.95 25.84
C GLU A 299 -3.61 3.28 25.40
N ARG A 300 -4.19 3.33 24.21
CA ARG A 300 -4.72 4.59 23.63
C ARG A 300 -6.01 5.09 24.26
N PHE A 301 -6.94 4.20 24.57
CA PHE A 301 -8.27 4.57 25.07
C PHE A 301 -8.37 4.54 26.59
N PHE A 302 -7.54 3.74 27.28
CA PHE A 302 -7.62 3.57 28.74
C PHE A 302 -6.30 3.85 29.46
N GLY A 303 -5.23 4.21 28.75
CA GLY A 303 -3.92 4.50 29.36
C GLY A 303 -3.21 3.27 29.96
N VAL A 304 -3.61 2.05 29.56
CA VAL A 304 -3.03 0.81 30.09
C VAL A 304 -1.63 0.62 29.50
N GLN A 305 -0.61 0.61 30.36
CA GLN A 305 0.76 0.34 29.91
C GLN A 305 0.91 -1.10 29.45
N ARG A 306 1.53 -1.29 28.28
CA ARG A 306 1.87 -2.61 27.77
C ARG A 306 2.78 -3.35 28.75
N ARG A 307 2.43 -4.60 29.06
CA ARG A 307 3.35 -5.51 29.75
C ARG A 307 4.41 -5.97 28.74
N ASN A 308 5.61 -5.39 28.79
CA ASN A 308 6.71 -5.83 27.95
C ASN A 308 7.09 -7.27 28.31
N PRO A 309 7.04 -8.24 27.37
CA PRO A 309 7.53 -9.60 27.62
C PRO A 309 9.01 -9.61 28.03
N MET A 310 9.80 -8.63 27.56
CA MET A 310 11.20 -8.46 27.96
C MET A 310 11.40 -8.18 29.46
N GLY A 311 10.37 -7.70 30.17
CA GLY A 311 10.42 -7.55 31.62
C GLY A 311 10.61 -8.90 32.34
N MET A 312 10.01 -9.96 31.81
CA MET A 312 10.16 -11.31 32.38
C MET A 312 11.60 -11.84 32.24
N PHE A 313 12.31 -11.54 31.15
CA PHE A 313 13.73 -11.87 31.05
C PHE A 313 14.57 -11.05 32.03
N GLY A 314 14.27 -9.76 32.19
CA GLY A 314 14.96 -8.89 33.15
C GLY A 314 14.80 -9.34 34.61
N ASP A 315 13.60 -9.78 35.00
CA ASP A 315 13.33 -10.27 36.36
C ASP A 315 13.96 -11.65 36.60
N ILE A 316 13.99 -12.55 35.60
CA ILE A 316 14.70 -13.83 35.70
C ILE A 316 16.21 -13.61 35.86
N PHE A 317 16.82 -12.68 35.11
CA PHE A 317 18.25 -12.36 35.27
C PHE A 317 18.56 -11.71 36.63
N LYS A 318 17.66 -10.89 37.18
CA LYS A 318 17.83 -10.35 38.54
C LYS A 318 17.69 -11.42 39.63
N LEU A 319 16.80 -12.38 39.45
CA LEU A 319 16.64 -13.51 40.37
C LEU A 319 17.79 -14.52 40.29
N MET A 320 18.36 -14.75 39.10
CA MET A 320 19.50 -15.67 38.92
C MET A 320 20.87 -15.04 39.19
N GLY A 321 20.98 -13.72 39.24
CA GLY A 321 22.24 -13.00 39.51
C GLY A 321 22.43 -12.58 40.97
N ALA A 322 21.54 -13.01 41.88
CA ALA A 322 21.53 -12.63 43.30
C ALA A 322 21.92 -13.78 44.24
N GLU A 323 22.66 -14.79 43.74
CA GLU A 323 23.39 -15.78 44.55
C GLU A 323 24.85 -15.39 44.74
#